data_AF-A0A1P8FMX9-F1
#
_entry.id   AF-A0A1P8FMX9-F1
#
_cell.length_a   1.000
_cell.length_b   1.000
_cell.length_c   1.000
_cell.angle_alpha   90.00
_cell.angle_beta   90.00
_cell.angle_gamma   90.00
#
_symmetry.space_group_name_H-M   'P 1'
#
loop_
_entity.id
_entity.type
_entity.pdbx_description
1 polymer ?
#
loop_
_entity_poly.entity_id
_entity_poly.type
_entity_poly.pdbx_seq_one_letter_code
_entity_poly.pdbx_strand_id
1 'polypeptide(L)'
;MLYDFLRANRLELLTRCRAKAARRSLPDLPAVTEYGVPQFLAQLIETLREEQTPEALARHRAAGYRQPSLSLVPPNIPGTAAKHGLEMRRQGLPIDQVVHNYGDLCQALTELALEMDEPISVDEFHTFNRCLDDAIADAVTGYEHGKPAPSRIPDSPVDDMHRLVETAIRSFEVIRSGDVALKGATSALHERSLIGLRDLLVVVQARSHPDSAEMK
;
A
#
# COMPACT_ATOMS: atom_id res chain seq x y z
N MET A 1 21.73 12.03 -13.65
CA MET A 1 21.50 11.01 -14.70
C MET A 1 20.20 10.27 -14.43
N LEU A 2 19.90 9.91 -13.17
CA LEU A 2 18.62 9.30 -12.78
C LEU A 2 17.39 10.17 -13.15
N TYR A 3 17.45 11.49 -12.96
CA TYR A 3 16.37 12.39 -13.40
C TYR A 3 16.06 12.26 -14.89
N ASP A 4 17.09 12.33 -15.74
CA ASP A 4 16.91 12.23 -17.19
C ASP A 4 16.39 10.86 -17.58
N PHE A 5 16.89 9.80 -16.94
CA PHE A 5 16.40 8.44 -17.12
C PHE A 5 14.91 8.30 -16.76
N LEU A 6 14.50 8.75 -15.57
CA LEU A 6 13.12 8.68 -15.12
C LEU A 6 12.19 9.53 -16.01
N ARG A 7 12.66 10.70 -16.45
CA ARG A 7 11.92 11.60 -17.33
C ARG A 7 11.73 10.99 -18.73
N ALA A 8 12.79 10.46 -19.32
CA ALA A 8 12.76 9.87 -20.66
C ALA A 8 11.92 8.57 -20.69
N ASN A 9 11.98 7.78 -19.63
CA ASN A 9 11.37 6.46 -19.57
C ASN A 9 10.07 6.39 -18.77
N ARG A 10 9.50 7.54 -18.38
CA ARG A 10 8.32 7.61 -17.51
C ARG A 10 7.17 6.71 -17.98
N LEU A 11 6.81 6.77 -19.27
CA LEU A 11 5.69 6.01 -19.82
C LEU A 11 5.97 4.50 -19.79
N GLU A 12 7.20 4.10 -20.09
CA GLU A 12 7.62 2.70 -20.06
C GLU A 12 7.58 2.14 -18.64
N LEU A 13 8.11 2.88 -17.67
CA LEU A 13 8.05 2.52 -16.25
C LEU A 13 6.61 2.32 -15.77
N LEU A 14 5.70 3.23 -16.12
CA LEU A 14 4.28 3.10 -15.75
C LEU A 14 3.60 1.92 -16.44
N THR A 15 3.95 1.64 -17.69
CA THR A 15 3.42 0.50 -18.44
C THR A 15 3.86 -0.82 -17.79
N ARG A 16 5.13 -0.94 -17.41
CA ARG A 16 5.65 -2.09 -16.67
C ARG A 16 4.99 -2.26 -15.32
N CYS A 17 4.84 -1.18 -14.55
CA CYS A 17 4.16 -1.24 -13.25
C CYS A 17 2.73 -1.75 -13.39
N ARG A 18 1.96 -1.23 -14.36
CA ARG A 18 0.59 -1.69 -14.64
C ARG A 18 0.55 -3.17 -15.05
N ALA A 19 1.47 -3.60 -15.91
CA ALA A 19 1.55 -4.99 -16.34
C ALA A 19 1.87 -5.94 -15.15
N LYS A 20 2.76 -5.52 -14.25
CA LYS A 20 3.09 -6.28 -13.03
C LYS A 20 1.92 -6.32 -12.05
N ALA A 21 1.24 -5.20 -11.83
CA ALA A 21 0.03 -5.13 -11.00
C ALA A 21 -1.10 -6.02 -11.55
N ALA A 22 -1.36 -5.97 -12.86
CA ALA A 22 -2.40 -6.77 -13.52
C ALA A 22 -2.18 -8.29 -13.40
N ARG A 23 -0.92 -8.75 -13.29
CA ARG A 23 -0.61 -10.17 -13.04
C ARG A 23 -0.97 -10.64 -11.63
N ARG A 24 -1.09 -9.72 -10.67
CA ARG A 24 -1.44 -10.00 -9.27
C ARG A 24 -2.91 -9.74 -8.95
N SER A 25 -3.53 -8.78 -9.64
CA SER A 25 -4.93 -8.45 -9.41
C SER A 25 -5.84 -9.63 -9.76
N LEU A 26 -6.81 -9.90 -8.89
CA LEU A 26 -7.95 -10.75 -9.20
C LEU A 26 -8.76 -10.13 -10.36
N PRO A 27 -9.36 -10.93 -11.27
CA PRO A 27 -10.01 -10.46 -12.50
C PRO A 27 -11.07 -9.36 -12.34
N ASP A 28 -11.67 -9.22 -11.15
CA ASP A 28 -12.82 -8.33 -10.89
C ASP A 28 -12.49 -7.05 -10.09
N LEU A 29 -11.21 -6.79 -9.80
CA LEU A 29 -10.84 -5.57 -9.08
C LEU A 29 -10.73 -4.38 -10.05
N PRO A 30 -11.33 -3.21 -9.72
CA PRO A 30 -11.27 -2.05 -10.58
C PRO A 30 -9.81 -1.61 -10.76
N ALA A 31 -9.35 -1.63 -12.00
CA ALA A 31 -8.07 -1.08 -12.36
C ALA A 31 -8.18 0.45 -12.47
N VAL A 32 -7.14 1.12 -11.95
CA VAL A 32 -6.81 2.55 -12.09
C VAL A 32 -7.37 3.44 -10.97
N THR A 33 -6.51 3.66 -9.97
CA THR A 33 -6.55 4.82 -9.09
C THR A 33 -5.98 6.05 -9.80
N GLU A 34 -6.64 7.20 -9.63
CA GLU A 34 -6.14 8.52 -10.06
C GLU A 34 -4.83 8.91 -9.32
N TYR A 35 -4.67 8.37 -8.11
CA TYR A 35 -3.54 8.53 -7.21
C TYR A 35 -2.62 7.29 -7.27
N GLY A 36 -1.36 7.41 -6.84
CA GLY A 36 -0.43 6.28 -6.70
C GLY A 36 0.85 6.43 -7.52
N VAL A 37 1.36 5.31 -8.07
CA VAL A 37 2.64 5.27 -8.79
C VAL A 37 2.77 6.34 -9.89
N PRO A 38 1.75 6.62 -10.74
CA PRO A 38 1.85 7.65 -11.76
C PRO A 38 2.10 9.05 -11.22
N GLN A 39 1.50 9.39 -10.07
CA GLN A 39 1.62 10.69 -9.45
C GLN A 39 2.90 10.80 -8.63
N PHE A 40 3.24 9.76 -7.86
CA PHE A 40 4.51 9.66 -7.17
C PHE A 40 5.69 9.85 -8.14
N LEU A 41 5.69 9.12 -9.27
CA LEU A 41 6.75 9.23 -10.26
C LEU A 41 6.82 10.64 -10.87
N ALA A 42 5.68 11.32 -11.04
CA ALA A 42 5.65 12.72 -11.46
C ALA A 42 6.37 13.64 -10.48
N GLN A 43 6.03 13.48 -9.20
CA GLN A 43 6.54 14.33 -8.14
C GLN A 43 8.02 14.08 -7.91
N LEU A 44 8.45 12.82 -7.91
CA LEU A 44 9.85 12.45 -7.83
C LEU A 44 10.68 13.09 -8.95
N ILE A 45 10.19 13.07 -10.20
CA ILE A 45 10.89 13.71 -11.33
C ILE A 45 11.05 15.21 -11.09
N GLU A 46 10.00 15.91 -10.60
CA GLU A 46 10.12 17.34 -10.28
C GLU A 46 11.03 17.61 -9.08
N THR A 47 11.00 16.78 -8.03
CA THR A 47 11.92 16.90 -6.89
C THR A 47 13.37 16.74 -7.33
N LEU A 48 13.67 15.72 -8.13
CA LEU A 48 15.01 15.50 -8.67
C LEU A 48 15.46 16.61 -9.64
N ARG A 49 14.51 17.32 -10.27
CA ARG A 49 14.79 18.49 -11.09
C ARG A 49 15.23 19.69 -10.24
N GLU A 50 14.54 19.93 -9.13
CA GLU A 50 14.85 21.02 -8.19
C GLU A 50 16.21 20.80 -7.50
N GLU A 51 16.55 19.54 -7.20
CA GLU A 51 17.84 19.16 -6.61
C GLU A 51 19.04 19.31 -7.56
N GLN A 52 18.82 19.42 -8.88
CA GLN A 52 19.88 19.69 -9.87
C GLN A 52 20.26 21.17 -10.00
N THR A 53 19.63 22.06 -9.24
CA THR A 53 20.01 23.49 -9.25
C THR A 53 21.41 23.69 -8.64
N PRO A 54 22.23 24.62 -9.17
CA PRO A 54 23.57 24.90 -8.66
C PRO A 54 23.59 25.20 -7.15
N GLU A 55 22.55 25.87 -6.65
CA GLU A 55 22.38 26.20 -5.23
C GLU A 55 22.06 24.95 -4.38
N ALA A 56 21.29 23.99 -4.91
CA ALA A 56 21.03 22.72 -4.24
C ALA A 56 22.29 21.84 -4.21
N LEU A 57 22.99 21.73 -5.33
CA LEU A 57 24.27 21.02 -5.43
C LEU A 57 25.33 21.60 -4.50
N ALA A 58 25.40 22.93 -4.38
CA ALA A 58 26.29 23.61 -3.44
C ALA A 58 25.93 23.30 -1.97
N ARG A 59 24.62 23.26 -1.63
CA ARG A 59 24.14 22.86 -0.30
C ARG A 59 24.47 21.41 0.04
N HIS A 60 24.30 20.47 -0.91
CA HIS A 60 24.70 19.08 -0.74
C HIS A 60 26.19 18.92 -0.50
N ARG A 61 27.03 19.65 -1.25
CA ARG A 61 28.49 19.63 -1.04
C ARG A 61 28.90 20.24 0.30
N ALA A 62 28.22 21.30 0.74
CA ALA A 62 28.49 21.97 2.01
C ALA A 62 28.02 21.18 3.24
N ALA A 63 26.95 20.37 3.12
CA ALA A 63 26.43 19.56 4.22
C ALA A 63 27.37 18.40 4.61
N GLY A 64 28.29 18.00 3.71
CA GLY A 64 29.12 16.81 3.91
C GLY A 64 28.28 15.54 4.10
N TYR A 65 28.91 14.39 4.29
CA TYR A 65 28.24 13.09 4.46
C TYR A 65 27.39 12.98 5.76
N ARG A 66 27.08 14.09 6.43
CA ARG A 66 26.12 14.15 7.55
C ARG A 66 24.78 14.61 7.01
N GLN A 67 24.01 13.62 6.56
CA GLN A 67 22.61 13.73 6.16
C GLN A 67 22.38 14.75 5.02
N PRO A 68 22.02 14.33 3.79
CA PRO A 68 21.48 15.28 2.84
C PRO A 68 20.31 15.98 3.54
N SER A 69 20.43 17.30 3.67
CA SER A 69 19.61 18.09 4.59
C SER A 69 18.13 17.78 4.40
N LEU A 70 17.50 17.32 5.48
CA LEU A 70 16.06 17.28 5.70
C LEU A 70 15.45 18.66 5.39
N SER A 71 15.00 18.94 4.16
CA SER A 71 14.04 20.04 3.87
C SER A 71 13.54 20.15 2.41
N LEU A 72 13.59 19.13 1.55
CA LEU A 72 13.26 19.31 0.12
C LEU A 72 12.39 18.24 -0.53
N VAL A 73 11.69 17.40 0.24
CA VAL A 73 10.45 16.84 -0.29
C VAL A 73 9.50 18.05 -0.37
N PRO A 74 9.14 18.58 -1.56
CA PRO A 74 8.11 19.61 -1.61
C PRO A 74 6.88 19.05 -0.88
N PRO A 75 6.14 19.87 -0.11
CA PRO A 75 5.09 19.44 0.83
C PRO A 75 3.91 18.65 0.21
N ASN A 76 3.99 18.31 -1.07
CA ASN A 76 2.94 17.67 -1.84
C ASN A 76 3.17 16.18 -2.14
N ILE A 77 4.36 15.59 -1.91
CA ILE A 77 4.54 14.13 -2.03
C ILE A 77 3.72 13.36 -0.97
N PRO A 78 3.74 13.75 0.32
CA PRO A 78 3.10 12.95 1.38
C PRO A 78 1.58 12.85 1.26
N GLY A 79 0.94 13.87 0.68
CA GLY A 79 -0.51 13.93 0.58
C GLY A 79 -1.12 13.04 -0.52
N THR A 80 -0.38 12.69 -1.58
CA THR A 80 -0.94 11.93 -2.71
C THR A 80 -0.84 10.43 -2.50
N ALA A 81 0.25 9.96 -1.89
CA ALA A 81 0.43 8.56 -1.52
C ALA A 81 -0.58 8.15 -0.44
N ALA A 82 -0.79 8.98 0.59
CA ALA A 82 -1.84 8.76 1.58
C ALA A 82 -3.24 8.68 0.96
N LYS A 83 -3.57 9.56 -0.02
CA LYS A 83 -4.84 9.47 -0.77
C LYS A 83 -4.95 8.17 -1.56
N HIS A 84 -3.85 7.68 -2.14
CA HIS A 84 -3.82 6.40 -2.85
C HIS A 84 -4.16 5.23 -1.90
N GLY A 85 -3.52 5.17 -0.74
CA GLY A 85 -3.84 4.14 0.26
C GLY A 85 -5.29 4.20 0.75
N LEU A 86 -5.79 5.41 1.02
CA LEU A 86 -7.19 5.64 1.39
C LEU A 86 -8.15 5.12 0.30
N GLU A 87 -7.86 5.41 -0.96
CA GLU A 87 -8.68 4.99 -2.09
C GLU A 87 -8.65 3.48 -2.27
N MET A 88 -7.47 2.85 -2.15
CA MET A 88 -7.35 1.39 -2.21
C MET A 88 -8.19 0.72 -1.10
N ARG A 89 -8.20 1.28 0.12
CA ARG A 89 -9.06 0.77 1.20
C ARG A 89 -10.55 0.96 0.92
N ARG A 90 -10.94 2.10 0.33
CA ARG A 90 -12.32 2.36 -0.11
C ARG A 90 -12.77 1.47 -1.25
N GLN A 91 -11.84 0.85 -1.98
CA GLN A 91 -12.11 -0.14 -3.01
C GLN A 91 -12.07 -1.58 -2.48
N GLY A 92 -11.75 -1.78 -1.19
CA GLY A 92 -11.66 -3.11 -0.57
C GLY A 92 -10.42 -3.90 -1.02
N LEU A 93 -9.42 -3.22 -1.58
CA LEU A 93 -8.16 -3.85 -1.97
C LEU A 93 -7.32 -4.17 -0.74
N PRO A 94 -6.58 -5.28 -0.73
CA PRO A 94 -5.74 -5.63 0.41
C PRO A 94 -4.51 -4.71 0.50
N ILE A 95 -3.99 -4.53 1.72
CA ILE A 95 -2.90 -3.58 2.01
C ILE A 95 -1.58 -3.99 1.35
N ASP A 96 -1.34 -5.28 1.17
CA ASP A 96 -0.17 -5.80 0.46
C ASP A 96 -0.13 -5.31 -1.00
N GLN A 97 -1.28 -5.14 -1.65
CA GLN A 97 -1.37 -4.55 -2.98
C GLN A 97 -0.87 -3.10 -3.00
N VAL A 98 -1.08 -2.32 -1.92
CA VAL A 98 -0.54 -0.95 -1.80
C VAL A 98 0.98 -1.01 -1.87
N VAL A 99 1.61 -1.82 -1.02
CA VAL A 99 3.06 -1.96 -0.94
C VAL A 99 3.63 -2.49 -2.26
N HIS A 100 2.99 -3.51 -2.84
CA HIS A 100 3.42 -4.08 -4.11
C HIS A 100 3.35 -3.10 -5.29
N ASN A 101 2.35 -2.21 -5.33
CA ASN A 101 2.26 -1.20 -6.39
C ASN A 101 3.49 -0.29 -6.41
N TYR A 102 3.98 0.16 -5.25
CA TYR A 102 5.20 0.97 -5.16
C TYR A 102 6.46 0.13 -5.39
N GLY A 103 6.50 -1.12 -4.88
CA GLY A 103 7.60 -2.05 -5.14
C GLY A 103 7.83 -2.32 -6.63
N ASP A 104 6.76 -2.35 -7.42
CA ASP A 104 6.82 -2.53 -8.87
C ASP A 104 7.60 -1.44 -9.58
N LEU A 105 7.60 -0.23 -9.04
CA LEU A 105 8.36 0.87 -9.60
C LEU A 105 9.86 0.65 -9.41
N CYS A 106 10.31 0.19 -8.23
CA CYS A 106 11.71 -0.16 -7.99
C CYS A 106 12.16 -1.31 -8.90
N GLN A 107 11.32 -2.34 -9.03
CA GLN A 107 11.61 -3.46 -9.93
C GLN A 107 11.64 -3.02 -11.40
N ALA A 108 10.66 -2.25 -11.87
CA ALA A 108 10.63 -1.75 -13.24
C ALA A 108 11.81 -0.81 -13.55
N LEU A 109 12.21 0.02 -12.59
CA LEU A 109 13.36 0.93 -12.70
C LEU A 109 14.66 0.13 -12.90
N THR A 110 14.91 -0.84 -12.03
CA THR A 110 16.15 -1.63 -12.08
C THR A 110 16.22 -2.52 -13.31
N GLU A 111 15.11 -3.17 -13.69
CA GLU A 111 15.01 -3.95 -14.94
C GLU A 111 15.29 -3.07 -16.16
N LEU A 112 14.65 -1.90 -16.27
CA LEU A 112 14.81 -1.04 -17.43
C LEU A 112 16.22 -0.43 -17.51
N ALA A 113 16.82 -0.06 -16.37
CA ALA A 113 18.18 0.45 -16.34
C ALA A 113 19.19 -0.61 -16.80
N LEU A 114 19.00 -1.87 -16.38
CA LEU A 114 19.81 -3.00 -16.85
C LEU A 114 19.64 -3.24 -18.36
N GLU A 115 18.41 -3.19 -18.87
CA GLU A 115 18.13 -3.40 -20.30
C GLU A 115 18.72 -2.30 -21.19
N MET A 116 18.78 -1.07 -20.69
CA MET A 116 19.31 0.09 -21.42
C MET A 116 20.81 0.30 -21.21
N ASP A 117 21.47 -0.54 -20.40
CA ASP A 117 22.86 -0.37 -19.97
C ASP A 117 23.12 1.03 -19.36
N GLU A 118 22.12 1.58 -18.66
CA GLU A 118 22.22 2.89 -18.03
C GLU A 118 22.69 2.74 -16.57
N PRO A 119 23.87 3.28 -16.22
CA PRO A 119 24.36 3.19 -14.85
C PRO A 119 23.60 4.13 -13.92
N ILE A 120 22.91 3.57 -12.93
CA ILE A 120 22.36 4.32 -11.79
C ILE A 120 23.39 4.29 -10.67
N SER A 121 23.85 5.47 -10.22
CA SER A 121 24.79 5.53 -9.10
C SER A 121 24.16 5.11 -7.78
N VAL A 122 25.00 4.68 -6.83
CA VAL A 122 24.54 4.27 -5.49
C VAL A 122 23.81 5.40 -4.76
N ASP A 123 24.30 6.63 -4.88
CA ASP A 123 23.68 7.81 -4.25
C ASP A 123 22.32 8.16 -4.88
N GLU A 124 22.21 8.05 -6.20
CA GLU A 124 20.94 8.24 -6.92
C GLU A 124 19.91 7.17 -6.51
N PHE A 125 20.33 5.90 -6.43
CA PHE A 125 19.46 4.80 -6.02
C PHE A 125 19.03 4.92 -4.56
N HIS A 126 19.92 5.32 -3.65
CA HIS A 126 19.56 5.60 -2.25
C HIS A 126 18.55 6.73 -2.12
N THR A 127 18.70 7.79 -2.93
CA THR A 127 17.75 8.91 -2.93
C THR A 127 16.38 8.46 -3.43
N PHE A 128 16.35 7.71 -4.54
CA PHE A 128 15.13 7.09 -5.06
C PHE A 128 14.43 6.20 -4.03
N ASN A 129 15.16 5.25 -3.43
CA ASN A 129 14.58 4.30 -2.48
C ASN A 129 14.03 5.01 -1.24
N ARG A 130 14.73 6.03 -0.72
CA ARG A 130 14.20 6.81 0.40
C ARG A 130 12.86 7.48 0.06
N CYS A 131 12.77 8.13 -1.11
CA CYS A 131 11.50 8.74 -1.56
C CYS A 131 10.41 7.67 -1.76
N LEU A 132 10.77 6.48 -2.25
CA LEU A 132 9.84 5.38 -2.42
C LEU A 132 9.34 4.84 -1.08
N ASP A 133 10.22 4.67 -0.10
CA ASP A 133 9.91 4.20 1.25
C ASP A 133 8.99 5.20 1.98
N ASP A 134 9.26 6.51 1.85
CA ASP A 134 8.38 7.56 2.38
C ASP A 134 6.97 7.48 1.76
N ALA A 135 6.89 7.31 0.44
CA ALA A 135 5.61 7.16 -0.25
C ALA A 135 4.87 5.88 0.16
N ILE A 136 5.57 4.77 0.39
CA ILE A 136 4.98 3.54 0.91
C ILE A 136 4.43 3.78 2.32
N ALA A 137 5.21 4.42 3.20
CA ALA A 137 4.80 4.70 4.57
C ALA A 137 3.55 5.61 4.60
N ASP A 138 3.50 6.64 3.77
CA ASP A 138 2.35 7.53 3.65
C ASP A 138 1.12 6.81 3.08
N ALA A 139 1.30 5.96 2.07
CA ALA A 139 0.21 5.17 1.51
C ALA A 139 -0.34 4.16 2.52
N VAL A 140 0.52 3.45 3.25
CA VAL A 140 0.11 2.56 4.34
C VAL A 140 -0.63 3.33 5.43
N THR A 141 -0.13 4.50 5.80
CA THR A 141 -0.80 5.38 6.78
C THR A 141 -2.19 5.79 6.28
N GLY A 142 -2.32 6.25 5.04
CA GLY A 142 -3.60 6.62 4.45
C GLY A 142 -4.57 5.45 4.33
N TYR A 143 -4.06 4.26 4.02
CA TYR A 143 -4.83 3.02 4.04
C TYR A 143 -5.35 2.75 5.45
N GLU A 144 -4.51 2.73 6.48
CA GLU A 144 -4.92 2.45 7.88
C GLU A 144 -5.92 3.45 8.47
N HIS A 145 -5.93 4.71 8.01
CA HIS A 145 -6.90 5.72 8.44
C HIS A 145 -8.21 5.72 7.63
N GLY A 146 -8.27 5.02 6.50
CA GLY A 146 -9.48 4.95 5.69
C GLY A 146 -10.59 4.14 6.35
N LYS A 147 -11.85 4.51 6.11
CA LYS A 147 -12.96 3.58 6.40
C LYS A 147 -12.91 2.46 5.34
N PRO A 148 -13.03 1.18 5.73
CA PRO A 148 -13.15 0.10 4.75
C PRO A 148 -14.33 0.38 3.81
N ALA A 149 -14.19 0.00 2.54
CA ALA A 149 -15.32 -0.03 1.62
C ALA A 149 -16.50 -0.78 2.28
N PRO A 150 -17.75 -0.33 2.13
CA PRO A 150 -18.85 -1.29 2.21
C PRO A 150 -18.57 -2.35 1.13
N SER A 151 -18.51 -3.61 1.54
CA SER A 151 -18.31 -4.73 0.66
C SER A 151 -19.28 -4.62 -0.53
N ARG A 152 -18.73 -4.66 -1.77
CA ARG A 152 -19.52 -4.58 -3.02
C ARG A 152 -20.38 -5.84 -3.23
N ILE A 153 -19.97 -6.92 -2.60
CA ILE A 153 -20.80 -8.07 -2.30
C ILE A 153 -21.48 -7.69 -0.99
N PRO A 154 -22.81 -7.59 -0.88
CA PRO A 154 -23.41 -7.48 0.44
C PRO A 154 -22.86 -8.65 1.24
N ASP A 155 -22.05 -8.41 2.29
CA ASP A 155 -21.53 -9.48 3.13
C ASP A 155 -22.74 -10.29 3.57
N SER A 156 -22.92 -11.43 2.90
CA SER A 156 -23.87 -12.40 3.35
C SER A 156 -23.33 -12.77 4.72
N PRO A 157 -24.16 -12.74 5.76
CA PRO A 157 -23.71 -13.21 7.06
C PRO A 157 -23.15 -14.64 6.98
N VAL A 158 -23.47 -15.39 5.92
CA VAL A 158 -22.87 -16.68 5.60
C VAL A 158 -21.41 -16.56 5.17
N ASP A 159 -21.06 -15.63 4.29
CA ASP A 159 -19.68 -15.46 3.78
C ASP A 159 -18.74 -14.92 4.87
N ASP A 160 -19.23 -13.97 5.68
CA ASP A 160 -18.54 -13.50 6.88
C ASP A 160 -18.31 -14.63 7.89
N MET A 161 -19.33 -15.47 8.10
CA MET A 161 -19.23 -16.63 8.97
C MET A 161 -18.19 -17.61 8.45
N HIS A 162 -18.19 -17.94 7.15
CA HIS A 162 -17.20 -18.83 6.55
C HIS A 162 -15.77 -18.30 6.74
N ARG A 163 -15.53 -17.02 6.44
CA ARG A 163 -14.21 -16.39 6.59
C ARG A 163 -13.71 -16.41 8.04
N LEU A 164 -14.59 -16.07 8.99
CA LEU A 164 -14.25 -16.03 10.41
C LEU A 164 -14.02 -17.45 10.97
N VAL A 165 -14.82 -18.44 10.55
CA VAL A 165 -14.62 -19.85 10.93
C VAL A 165 -13.29 -20.37 10.39
N GLU A 166 -12.96 -20.14 9.12
CA GLU A 166 -11.68 -20.58 8.55
C GLU A 166 -10.48 -19.95 9.27
N THR A 167 -10.58 -18.66 9.59
CA THR A 167 -9.53 -17.95 10.35
C THR A 167 -9.41 -18.48 11.77
N ALA A 168 -10.53 -18.78 12.44
CA ALA A 168 -10.55 -19.38 13.77
C ALA A 168 -9.94 -20.79 13.79
N ILE A 169 -10.27 -21.64 12.81
CA ILE A 169 -9.71 -22.99 12.67
C ILE A 169 -8.19 -22.93 12.48
N ARG A 170 -7.71 -22.16 11.49
CA ARG A 170 -6.28 -22.09 11.19
C ARG A 170 -5.46 -21.48 12.32
N SER A 171 -5.97 -20.41 12.96
CA SER A 171 -5.29 -19.81 14.11
C SER A 171 -5.26 -20.75 15.32
N PHE A 172 -6.32 -21.53 15.54
CA PHE A 172 -6.36 -22.56 16.59
C PHE A 172 -5.40 -23.71 16.32
N GLU A 173 -5.28 -24.18 15.08
CA GLU A 173 -4.32 -25.23 14.70
C GLU A 173 -2.89 -24.82 15.01
N VAL A 174 -2.54 -23.57 14.71
CA VAL A 174 -1.22 -22.99 15.01
C VAL A 174 -1.02 -22.80 16.52
N ILE A 175 -2.04 -22.39 17.28
CA ILE A 175 -1.96 -22.33 18.75
C ILE A 175 -1.79 -23.73 19.34
N ARG A 176 -2.51 -24.71 18.80
CA ARG A 176 -2.49 -26.11 19.25
C ARG A 176 -1.15 -26.80 18.97
N SER A 177 -0.40 -26.37 17.95
CA SER A 177 0.94 -26.92 17.70
C SER A 177 1.93 -26.58 18.83
N GLY A 178 1.66 -25.53 19.61
CA GLY A 178 2.49 -25.09 20.72
C GLY A 178 3.68 -24.22 20.30
N ASP A 179 3.83 -23.93 19.00
CA ASP A 179 4.95 -23.17 18.44
C ASP A 179 4.80 -21.64 18.61
N VAL A 180 3.63 -21.17 19.04
CA VAL A 180 3.32 -19.75 19.20
C VAL A 180 3.02 -19.38 20.65
N ALA A 181 3.40 -18.16 21.03
CA ALA A 181 3.10 -17.63 22.35
C ALA A 181 1.58 -17.52 22.55
N LEU A 182 1.08 -18.00 23.69
CA LEU A 182 -0.33 -17.94 24.10
C LEU A 182 -0.92 -16.52 24.12
N LYS A 183 -0.09 -15.48 24.26
CA LYS A 183 -0.48 -14.06 24.20
C LYS A 183 0.01 -13.34 22.93
N GLY A 184 0.38 -14.10 21.91
CA GLY A 184 0.93 -13.59 20.65
C GLY A 184 -0.14 -13.15 19.65
N ALA A 185 0.33 -12.66 18.50
CA ALA A 185 -0.53 -12.17 17.42
C ALA A 185 -1.53 -13.23 16.92
N THR A 186 -1.16 -14.51 16.90
CA THR A 186 -2.03 -15.63 16.48
C THR A 186 -3.20 -15.84 17.46
N SER A 187 -2.94 -15.77 18.77
CA SER A 187 -4.01 -15.84 19.79
C SER A 187 -4.95 -14.65 19.70
N ALA A 188 -4.42 -13.44 19.49
CA ALA A 188 -5.23 -12.25 19.29
C ALA A 188 -6.04 -12.31 17.98
N LEU A 189 -5.52 -12.96 16.94
CA LEU A 189 -6.26 -13.21 15.69
C LEU A 189 -7.40 -14.23 15.90
N HIS A 190 -7.14 -15.30 16.65
CA HIS A 190 -8.14 -16.29 17.03
C HIS A 190 -9.28 -15.65 17.84
N GLU A 191 -8.93 -14.88 18.88
CA GLU A 191 -9.88 -14.15 19.72
C GLU A 191 -10.75 -13.19 18.91
N ARG A 192 -10.14 -12.40 18.01
CA ARG A 192 -10.88 -11.49 17.12
C ARG A 192 -11.83 -12.25 16.18
N SER A 193 -11.45 -13.44 15.72
CA SER A 193 -12.31 -14.27 14.87
C SER A 193 -13.53 -14.78 15.65
N LEU A 194 -13.35 -15.19 16.90
CA LEU A 194 -14.45 -15.62 17.78
C LEU A 194 -15.40 -14.47 18.16
N ILE A 195 -14.85 -13.29 18.46
CA ILE A 195 -15.63 -12.08 18.72
C ILE A 195 -16.45 -11.72 17.48
N GLY A 196 -15.82 -11.75 16.29
CA GLY A 196 -16.51 -11.53 15.03
C GLY A 196 -17.67 -12.51 14.80
N LEU A 197 -17.47 -13.80 15.06
CA LEU A 197 -18.53 -14.82 14.94
C LEU A 197 -19.69 -14.56 15.89
N ARG A 198 -19.39 -14.20 17.15
CA ARG A 198 -20.41 -13.84 18.15
C ARG A 198 -21.23 -12.64 17.70
N ASP A 199 -20.57 -11.58 17.23
CA ASP A 199 -21.24 -10.35 16.83
C ASP A 199 -22.09 -10.58 15.56
N LEU A 200 -21.62 -11.47 14.66
CA LEU A 200 -22.36 -11.88 13.48
C LEU A 200 -23.65 -12.65 13.81
N LEU A 201 -23.67 -13.47 14.87
CA LEU A 201 -24.88 -14.15 15.34
C LEU A 201 -25.98 -13.16 15.73
N VAL A 202 -25.62 -12.03 16.34
CA VAL A 202 -26.57 -10.96 16.69
C VAL A 202 -27.19 -10.36 15.42
N VAL A 203 -26.37 -10.12 14.40
CA VAL A 203 -26.82 -9.58 13.10
C VAL A 203 -27.75 -10.57 12.38
N VAL A 204 -27.41 -11.86 12.36
CA VAL A 204 -28.23 -12.91 11.75
C VAL A 204 -29.56 -13.07 12.47
N GLN A 205 -29.57 -13.05 13.81
CA GLN A 205 -30.79 -13.15 14.61
C GLN A 205 -31.73 -11.98 14.36
N ALA A 206 -31.19 -10.75 14.32
CA ALA A 206 -31.96 -9.55 14.03
C ALA A 206 -32.59 -9.57 12.63
N ARG A 207 -31.89 -10.11 11.63
CA ARG A 207 -32.41 -10.27 10.26
C ARG A 207 -33.45 -11.40 10.13
N SER A 208 -33.42 -12.37 11.04
CA SER A 208 -34.36 -13.51 11.02
C SER A 208 -35.68 -13.24 11.73
N HIS A 209 -35.78 -12.16 12.53
CA HIS A 209 -36.99 -11.77 13.28
C HIS A 209 -37.26 -10.25 13.15
N PRO A 210 -37.71 -9.74 11.99
CA PRO A 210 -37.97 -8.31 11.79
C PRO A 210 -39.15 -7.74 12.60
N ASP A 211 -40.02 -8.58 13.18
CA ASP A 211 -41.39 -8.18 13.58
C ASP A 211 -41.64 -7.98 15.09
N SER A 212 -40.59 -7.85 15.91
CA SER A 212 -40.75 -7.62 17.37
C SER A 212 -40.69 -6.14 17.78
N ALA A 213 -40.50 -5.21 16.83
CA ALA A 213 -40.27 -3.79 17.12
C ALA A 213 -41.47 -2.86 16.82
N GLU A 214 -42.55 -3.34 16.18
CA GLU A 214 -43.73 -2.50 15.86
C GLU A 214 -44.96 -2.73 16.76
N MET A 215 -44.79 -3.32 17.95
CA MET A 215 -45.90 -3.39 18.91
C MET A 215 -45.46 -3.01 20.32
N LYS A 216 -45.22 -1.70 20.51
CA LYS A 216 -45.44 -0.99 21.78
C LYS A 216 -45.62 0.50 21.57
#